data_AF-A0A6H5GQK2-F1
#
_entry.id   AF-A0A6H5GQK2-F1
#
_cell.length_a   1.000
_cell.length_b   1.000
_cell.length_c   1.000
_cell.angle_alpha   90.00
_cell.angle_beta   90.00
_cell.angle_gamma   90.00
#
_symmetry.space_group_name_H-M   'P 1'
#
loop_
_entity.id
_entity.type
_entity.pdbx_description
1 polymer ?
#
loop_
_entity_poly.entity_id
_entity_poly.type
_entity_poly.pdbx_seq_one_letter_code
_entity_poly.pdbx_strand_id
1 'polypeptide(L)'
;IDWKDKLYLAPLTTLGNLPFRRICKEYGADVTCGEMALASSLLRGDASEWSLVKRHSSEDLYGVQIHGRSREQRYTKNADWDYVEECAKKVFPVPVFGNGDVLSYEDYARVRDQCPTVQGVMIGRGALMKPWIFQEIKEKRIMDPSSSERLDMLRRFTNYGLDHWGSDNRVSQFCDLLH
;
A
#
# COMPACT_ATOMS: atom_id res chain seq x y z
N ILE A 1 -5.33 1.85 19.52
CA ILE A 1 -5.70 1.73 18.09
C ILE A 1 -6.37 0.37 17.94
N ASP A 2 -7.57 0.32 17.37
CA ASP A 2 -8.22 -0.94 17.01
C ASP A 2 -7.68 -1.40 15.64
N TRP A 3 -7.04 -2.57 15.62
CA TRP A 3 -6.37 -3.13 14.45
C TRP A 3 -7.23 -4.13 13.67
N LYS A 4 -8.41 -4.47 14.20
CA LYS A 4 -9.27 -5.50 13.62
C LYS A 4 -9.86 -5.05 12.27
N ASP A 5 -9.80 -5.96 11.30
CA ASP A 5 -10.29 -5.85 9.93
C ASP A 5 -9.77 -4.61 9.17
N LYS A 6 -8.63 -4.05 9.59
CA LYS A 6 -8.03 -2.89 8.94
C LYS A 6 -7.40 -3.27 7.62
N LEU A 7 -7.68 -2.48 6.58
CA LEU A 7 -7.05 -2.62 5.27
C LEU A 7 -5.77 -1.78 5.23
N TYR A 8 -4.65 -2.46 5.00
CA TYR A 8 -3.33 -1.85 5.00
C TYR A 8 -2.81 -1.75 3.55
N LEU A 9 -2.44 -0.56 3.08
CA LEU A 9 -1.72 -0.43 1.81
C LEU A 9 -0.26 -0.86 1.99
N ALA A 10 0.17 -1.91 1.28
CA ALA A 10 1.53 -2.44 1.40
C ALA A 10 2.60 -1.37 1.08
N PRO A 11 3.80 -1.44 1.69
CA PRO A 11 4.94 -0.66 1.24
C PRO A 11 5.33 -1.14 -0.17
N LEU A 12 5.14 -0.26 -1.16
CA LEU A 12 5.37 -0.55 -2.57
C LEU A 12 6.59 0.22 -3.05
N THR A 13 7.76 -0.42 -3.04
CA THR A 13 9.00 0.19 -3.54
C THR A 13 8.80 0.69 -4.98
N THR A 14 9.25 1.91 -5.26
CA THR A 14 9.14 2.69 -6.50
C THR A 14 7.74 3.05 -7.01
N LEU A 15 6.68 2.50 -6.41
CA LEU A 15 5.30 2.70 -6.89
C LEU A 15 4.36 3.31 -5.82
N GLY A 16 4.72 3.21 -4.54
CA GLY A 16 3.94 3.63 -3.38
C GLY A 16 4.15 5.09 -2.97
N ASN A 17 4.35 5.99 -3.94
CA ASN A 17 4.60 7.41 -3.69
C ASN A 17 3.39 8.11 -3.02
N LEU A 18 3.62 9.30 -2.46
CA LEU A 18 2.58 10.02 -1.70
C LEU A 18 1.28 10.27 -2.50
N PRO A 19 1.33 10.71 -3.78
CA PRO A 19 0.14 10.81 -4.62
C PRO A 19 -0.67 9.52 -4.72
N PHE A 20 0.00 8.38 -4.93
CA PHE A 20 -0.67 7.08 -5.00
C PHE A 20 -1.36 6.71 -3.69
N ARG A 21 -0.68 6.90 -2.55
CA ARG A 21 -1.25 6.60 -1.23
C ARG A 21 -2.47 7.46 -0.92
N ARG A 22 -2.49 8.73 -1.35
CA ARG A 22 -3.66 9.61 -1.22
C ARG A 22 -4.86 9.05 -1.98
N ILE A 23 -4.66 8.57 -3.20
CA ILE A 23 -5.71 7.90 -3.98
C ILE A 23 -6.22 6.65 -3.24
N CYS A 24 -5.34 5.77 -2.76
CA CYS A 24 -5.77 4.59 -2.00
C CYS A 24 -6.52 4.94 -0.70
N LYS A 25 -6.13 6.04 -0.03
CA LYS A 25 -6.81 6.53 1.17
C LYS A 25 -8.25 6.98 0.86
N GLU A 26 -8.47 7.68 -0.25
CA GLU A 26 -9.82 8.05 -0.72
C GLU A 26 -10.69 6.82 -0.99
N TYR A 27 -10.11 5.76 -1.54
CA TYR A 27 -10.80 4.50 -1.77
C TYR A 27 -10.94 3.64 -0.51
N GLY A 28 -10.49 4.13 0.65
CA GLY A 28 -10.75 3.50 1.93
C GLY A 28 -9.63 2.61 2.46
N ALA A 29 -8.37 2.78 2.04
CA ALA A 29 -7.26 2.23 2.82
C ALA A 29 -7.29 2.80 4.25
N ASP A 30 -7.26 1.95 5.27
CA ASP A 30 -7.31 2.40 6.67
C ASP A 30 -5.93 2.82 7.16
N VAL A 31 -4.92 2.00 6.84
CA VAL A 31 -3.51 2.22 7.16
C VAL A 31 -2.73 2.37 5.87
N THR A 32 -1.89 3.40 5.81
CA THR A 32 -1.00 3.67 4.67
C THR A 32 0.45 3.51 5.10
N CYS A 33 1.31 3.12 4.17
CA CYS A 33 2.73 2.97 4.45
C CYS A 33 3.57 3.59 3.36
N GLY A 34 4.61 4.33 3.77
CA GLY A 34 5.63 4.80 2.85
C GLY A 34 6.34 3.64 2.15
N GLU A 35 7.12 3.97 1.11
CA GLU A 35 7.98 2.98 0.49
C GLU A 35 8.97 2.39 1.49
N MET A 36 9.51 1.21 1.17
CA MET A 36 10.55 0.60 1.98
C MET A 36 11.81 1.50 1.99
N ALA A 37 12.14 2.02 3.16
CA ALA A 37 13.32 2.83 3.39
C ALA A 37 14.50 1.96 3.85
N LEU A 38 15.69 2.24 3.32
CA LEU A 38 16.91 1.54 3.72
C LEU A 38 17.46 2.16 5.02
N ALA A 39 17.64 1.33 6.05
CA ALA A 39 18.07 1.80 7.37
C ALA A 39 19.39 2.58 7.32
N SER A 40 20.35 2.11 6.51
CA SER A 40 21.66 2.75 6.35
C SER A 40 21.58 4.14 5.71
N SER A 41 20.70 4.33 4.74
CA SER A 41 20.51 5.61 4.05
C SER A 41 19.71 6.61 4.88
N LEU A 42 18.73 6.15 5.67
CA LEU A 42 18.06 6.99 6.66
C LEU A 42 19.04 7.53 7.71
N LEU A 43 19.92 6.67 8.24
CA LEU A 43 20.94 7.05 9.22
C LEU A 43 21.99 8.03 8.68
N ARG A 44 22.28 7.98 7.36
CA ARG A 44 23.18 8.93 6.69
C ARG A 44 22.54 10.29 6.40
N GLY A 45 21.21 10.42 6.56
CA GLY A 45 20.52 11.66 6.27
C GLY A 45 20.21 11.88 4.79
N ASP A 46 20.20 10.82 3.98
CA ASP A 46 20.00 10.94 2.53
C ASP A 46 18.62 11.54 2.23
N ALA A 47 18.60 12.72 1.61
CA ALA A 47 17.37 13.51 1.41
C ALA A 47 16.29 12.77 0.60
N SER A 48 16.70 11.89 -0.32
CA SER A 48 15.78 11.02 -1.06
C SER A 48 15.04 10.06 -0.13
N GLU A 49 15.70 9.50 0.88
CA GLU A 49 15.08 8.49 1.75
C GLU A 49 14.24 9.13 2.85
N TRP A 50 14.63 10.32 3.29
CA TRP A 50 13.80 11.15 4.16
C TRP A 50 12.50 11.61 3.47
N SER A 51 12.46 11.62 2.14
CA SER A 51 11.22 11.89 1.40
C SER A 51 10.22 10.72 1.48
N LEU A 52 10.71 9.48 1.54
CA LEU A 52 9.89 8.26 1.56
C LEU A 52 9.08 8.13 2.86
N VAL A 53 9.58 8.70 3.96
CA VAL A 53 8.95 8.66 5.29
C VAL A 53 7.97 9.80 5.54
N LYS A 54 7.76 10.69 4.55
CA LYS A 54 6.79 11.80 4.66
C LYS A 54 5.37 11.29 4.48
N ARG A 55 4.45 11.89 5.24
CA ARG A 55 3.01 11.65 5.15
C ARG A 55 2.23 12.91 4.80
N HIS A 56 1.06 12.74 4.18
CA HIS A 56 0.06 13.78 3.99
C HIS A 56 -0.89 13.84 5.21
N SER A 57 -1.54 14.98 5.42
CA SER A 57 -2.49 15.16 6.54
C SER A 57 -3.70 14.23 6.48
N SER A 58 -4.04 13.73 5.30
CA SER A 58 -5.12 12.75 5.09
C SER A 58 -4.76 11.32 5.55
N GLU A 59 -3.50 11.03 5.87
CA GLU A 59 -3.07 9.71 6.33
C GLU A 59 -3.15 9.63 7.86
N ASP A 60 -4.34 9.25 8.37
CA ASP A 60 -4.64 9.19 9.82
C ASP A 60 -3.83 8.13 10.57
N LEU A 61 -3.62 6.98 9.92
CA LEU A 61 -2.78 5.88 10.37
C LEU A 61 -1.71 5.62 9.31
N TYR A 62 -0.47 5.97 9.64
CA TYR A 62 0.67 5.92 8.74
C TYR A 62 1.85 5.18 9.39
N GLY A 63 2.53 4.34 8.62
CA GLY A 63 3.76 3.67 9.02
C GLY A 63 4.83 3.71 7.93
N VAL A 64 6.02 3.23 8.26
CA VAL A 64 7.12 3.02 7.29
C VAL A 64 7.76 1.67 7.55
N GLN A 65 8.09 0.94 6.49
CA GLN A 65 8.88 -0.27 6.61
C GLN A 65 10.37 0.08 6.44
N ILE A 66 11.17 -0.26 7.45
CA ILE A 66 12.62 -0.09 7.40
C ILE A 66 13.26 -1.46 7.17
N HIS A 67 14.05 -1.58 6.11
CA HIS A 67 14.80 -2.81 5.82
C HIS A 67 16.29 -2.63 6.14
N GLY A 68 16.86 -3.60 6.86
CA GLY A 68 18.25 -3.59 7.31
C GLY A 68 19.27 -4.13 6.29
N ARG A 69 18.85 -4.49 5.07
CA ARG A 69 19.68 -5.04 3.98
C ARG A 69 19.27 -4.43 2.61
N SER A 70 19.91 -4.79 1.50
CA SER A 70 19.66 -4.20 0.17
C SER A 70 18.31 -4.64 -0.47
N ARG A 71 17.78 -3.85 -1.41
CA ARG A 71 16.41 -3.90 -2.00
C ARG A 71 16.04 -5.17 -2.81
N GLU A 72 16.95 -6.13 -3.03
CA GLU A 72 16.93 -6.97 -4.25
C GLU A 72 16.23 -8.35 -4.14
N GLN A 73 15.46 -8.64 -3.10
CA GLN A 73 14.77 -9.92 -3.01
C GLN A 73 13.39 -9.88 -3.69
N ARG A 74 13.33 -10.42 -4.93
CA ARG A 74 12.10 -10.59 -5.70
C ARG A 74 11.41 -11.92 -5.33
N TYR A 75 10.07 -11.92 -5.26
CA TYR A 75 9.25 -13.10 -4.97
C TYR A 75 8.79 -13.79 -6.27
N THR A 76 8.98 -15.11 -6.38
CA THR A 76 8.56 -15.94 -7.54
C THR A 76 7.50 -16.99 -7.19
N LYS A 77 6.90 -16.93 -6.00
CA LYS A 77 5.88 -17.88 -5.51
C LYS A 77 4.65 -17.16 -5.01
N ASN A 78 3.49 -17.82 -5.13
CA ASN A 78 2.23 -17.37 -4.52
C ASN A 78 2.37 -17.33 -3.00
N ALA A 79 1.54 -16.52 -2.35
CA ALA A 79 1.48 -16.40 -0.90
C ALA A 79 0.88 -17.66 -0.26
N ASP A 80 1.56 -18.16 0.78
CA ASP A 80 1.11 -19.27 1.60
C ASP A 80 0.37 -18.71 2.83
N TRP A 81 -0.95 -18.63 2.72
CA TRP A 81 -1.82 -18.07 3.76
C TRP A 81 -2.00 -18.98 4.97
N ASP A 82 -1.82 -20.30 4.81
CA ASP A 82 -1.82 -21.24 5.92
C ASP A 82 -0.61 -20.98 6.83
N TYR A 83 0.57 -20.79 6.24
CA TYR A 83 1.79 -20.43 6.99
C TYR A 83 1.64 -19.07 7.71
N VAL A 84 1.01 -18.08 7.06
CA VAL A 84 0.74 -16.77 7.69
C VAL A 84 -0.16 -16.90 8.92
N GLU A 85 -1.21 -17.72 8.86
CA GLU A 85 -2.10 -17.98 10.00
C GLU A 85 -1.39 -18.72 11.14
N GLU A 86 -0.53 -19.70 10.84
CA GLU A 86 0.28 -20.37 11.86
C GLU A 86 1.24 -19.39 12.57
N CYS A 87 1.88 -18.49 11.82
CA CYS A 87 2.70 -17.43 12.38
C CYS A 87 1.86 -16.50 13.27
N ALA A 88 0.70 -16.07 12.80
CA ALA A 88 -0.20 -15.16 13.53
C ALA A 88 -0.62 -15.76 14.89
N LYS A 89 -0.96 -17.05 14.93
CA LYS A 89 -1.30 -17.77 16.18
C LYS A 89 -0.14 -17.79 17.18
N LYS A 90 1.09 -17.99 16.71
CA LYS A 90 2.28 -18.09 17.58
C LYS A 90 2.68 -16.77 18.22
N VAL A 91 2.49 -15.65 17.52
CA VAL A 91 2.92 -14.33 18.01
C VAL A 91 1.81 -13.56 18.73
N PHE A 92 0.61 -14.15 18.85
CA PHE A 92 -0.47 -13.59 19.64
C PHE A 92 0.00 -13.23 21.07
N PRO A 93 -0.37 -12.04 21.62
CA PRO A 93 -1.39 -11.09 21.15
C PRO A 93 -0.87 -9.97 20.23
N VAL A 94 0.32 -10.10 19.65
CA VAL A 94 0.86 -9.08 18.74
C VAL A 94 0.00 -9.00 17.46
N PRO A 95 -0.43 -7.82 17.02
CA PRO A 95 -1.24 -7.69 15.81
C PRO A 95 -0.42 -8.05 14.57
N VAL A 96 -0.91 -9.04 13.81
CA VAL A 96 -0.31 -9.49 12.55
C VAL A 96 -1.18 -9.07 11.38
N PHE A 97 -0.53 -8.52 10.36
CA PHE A 97 -1.14 -8.21 9.06
C PHE A 97 -0.57 -9.16 8.03
N GLY A 98 -1.44 -9.96 7.40
CA GLY A 98 -1.02 -10.86 6.33
C GLY A 98 -0.95 -10.13 4.99
N ASN A 99 -0.04 -10.54 4.11
CA ASN A 99 0.14 -9.95 2.78
C ASN A 99 0.25 -11.05 1.72
N GLY A 100 -0.43 -10.88 0.59
CA GLY A 100 -0.21 -11.72 -0.58
C GLY A 100 -1.44 -12.00 -1.44
N ASP A 101 -1.30 -11.83 -2.76
CA ASP A 101 -2.26 -12.28 -3.79
C ASP A 101 -3.75 -11.93 -3.56
N VAL A 102 -4.04 -10.82 -2.88
CA VAL A 102 -5.40 -10.28 -2.79
C VAL A 102 -5.62 -9.31 -3.95
N LEU A 103 -6.35 -9.78 -4.96
CA LEU A 103 -6.63 -9.05 -6.19
C LEU A 103 -8.12 -8.74 -6.37
N SER A 104 -9.00 -9.18 -5.47
CA SER A 104 -10.42 -8.82 -5.45
C SER A 104 -11.01 -8.88 -4.05
N TYR A 105 -12.28 -8.45 -3.90
CA TYR A 105 -12.98 -8.59 -2.63
C TYR A 105 -13.19 -10.06 -2.26
N GLU A 106 -13.39 -10.95 -3.25
CA GLU A 106 -13.55 -12.38 -3.04
C GLU A 106 -12.25 -13.02 -2.52
N ASP A 107 -11.11 -12.60 -3.05
CA ASP A 107 -9.81 -13.03 -2.53
C ASP A 107 -9.65 -12.60 -1.06
N TYR A 108 -10.03 -11.36 -0.74
CA TYR A 108 -10.01 -10.87 0.63
C TYR A 108 -10.94 -11.69 1.53
N ALA A 109 -12.18 -11.95 1.11
CA ALA A 109 -13.15 -12.73 1.88
C ALA A 109 -12.61 -14.15 2.16
N ARG A 110 -12.06 -14.82 1.14
CA ARG A 110 -11.44 -16.14 1.27
C ARG A 110 -10.30 -16.12 2.29
N VAL A 111 -9.42 -15.12 2.21
CA VAL A 111 -8.30 -14.96 3.17
C VAL A 111 -8.81 -14.70 4.58
N ARG A 112 -9.85 -13.88 4.76
CA ARG A 112 -10.42 -13.62 6.09
C ARG A 112 -11.06 -14.85 6.72
N ASP A 113 -11.72 -15.68 5.91
CA ASP A 113 -12.30 -16.94 6.37
C ASP A 113 -11.22 -17.97 6.72
N GLN A 114 -10.14 -18.04 5.93
CA GLN A 114 -9.01 -18.95 6.13
C GLN A 114 -8.13 -18.55 7.32
N CYS A 115 -7.90 -17.25 7.52
CA CYS A 115 -6.93 -16.70 8.47
C CYS A 115 -7.61 -15.76 9.50
N PRO A 116 -8.46 -16.28 10.40
CA PRO A 116 -9.21 -15.45 11.35
C PRO A 116 -8.32 -14.79 12.43
N THR A 117 -7.11 -15.31 12.67
CA THR A 117 -6.18 -14.75 13.68
C THR A 117 -5.47 -13.50 13.17
N VAL A 118 -5.31 -13.37 11.85
CA VAL A 118 -4.79 -12.18 11.21
C VAL A 118 -5.72 -10.99 11.49
N GLN A 119 -5.13 -9.86 11.92
CA GLN A 119 -5.89 -8.67 12.31
C GLN A 119 -6.36 -7.86 11.11
N GLY A 120 -5.61 -7.88 10.02
CA GLY A 120 -5.97 -7.17 8.80
C GLY A 120 -5.15 -7.66 7.62
N VAL A 121 -5.55 -7.26 6.42
CA VAL A 121 -4.87 -7.66 5.18
C VAL A 121 -4.13 -6.47 4.62
N MET A 122 -2.86 -6.71 4.31
CA MET A 122 -2.01 -5.80 3.58
C MET A 122 -2.12 -6.07 2.07
N ILE A 123 -2.47 -5.05 1.30
CA ILE A 123 -2.76 -5.15 -0.14
C ILE A 123 -1.66 -4.42 -0.92
N GLY A 124 -0.99 -5.16 -1.82
CA GLY A 124 0.07 -4.64 -2.68
C GLY A 124 -0.35 -4.57 -4.14
N ARG A 125 -0.05 -5.62 -4.92
CA ARG A 125 -0.35 -5.71 -6.36
C ARG A 125 -1.81 -5.38 -6.72
N GLY A 126 -2.77 -5.85 -5.92
CA GLY A 126 -4.19 -5.52 -6.12
C GLY A 126 -4.46 -4.01 -6.11
N ALA A 127 -3.83 -3.25 -5.21
CA ALA A 127 -3.98 -1.81 -5.13
C ALA A 127 -3.31 -1.09 -6.33
N LEU A 128 -2.19 -1.61 -6.84
CA LEU A 128 -1.54 -1.08 -8.05
C LEU A 128 -2.42 -1.28 -9.31
N MET A 129 -3.07 -2.43 -9.41
CA MET A 129 -3.96 -2.74 -10.54
C MET A 129 -5.27 -1.96 -10.47
N LYS A 130 -5.84 -1.86 -9.26
CA LYS A 130 -7.09 -1.15 -8.99
C LYS A 130 -7.04 -0.47 -7.62
N PRO A 131 -6.77 0.84 -7.57
CA PRO A 131 -6.77 1.58 -6.30
C PRO A 131 -8.09 1.50 -5.54
N TRP A 132 -9.21 1.28 -6.24
CA TRP A 132 -10.54 1.10 -5.64
C TRP A 132 -10.78 -0.27 -5.00
N ILE A 133 -9.82 -1.20 -5.00
CA ILE A 133 -9.95 -2.51 -4.32
C ILE A 133 -10.32 -2.38 -2.83
N PHE A 134 -9.85 -1.33 -2.16
CA PHE A 134 -10.21 -1.06 -0.77
C PHE A 134 -11.71 -0.78 -0.62
N GLN A 135 -12.29 -0.07 -1.59
CA GLN A 135 -13.72 0.23 -1.63
C GLN A 135 -14.51 -1.04 -1.97
N GLU A 136 -14.05 -1.85 -2.93
CA GLU A 136 -14.65 -3.15 -3.23
C GLU A 136 -14.74 -4.05 -1.98
N ILE A 137 -13.68 -4.09 -1.18
CA ILE A 137 -13.63 -4.88 0.06
C ILE A 137 -14.61 -4.33 1.10
N LYS A 138 -14.64 -3.01 1.30
CA LYS A 138 -15.53 -2.36 2.27
C LYS A 138 -17.00 -2.52 1.89
N GLU A 139 -17.32 -2.40 0.62
CA GLU A 139 -18.68 -2.50 0.09
C GLU A 139 -19.08 -3.95 -0.26
N LYS A 140 -18.13 -4.89 -0.19
CA LYS A 140 -18.31 -6.32 -0.51
C LYS A 140 -18.91 -6.55 -1.90
N ARG A 141 -18.40 -5.84 -2.90
CA ARG A 141 -18.84 -5.95 -4.30
C ARG A 141 -17.69 -5.74 -5.27
N ILE A 142 -17.78 -6.33 -6.46
CA ILE A 142 -16.91 -5.95 -7.57
C ILE A 142 -17.34 -4.56 -8.04
N MET A 143 -16.36 -3.70 -8.29
CA MET A 143 -16.55 -2.42 -8.94
C MET A 143 -15.99 -2.48 -10.35
N ASP A 144 -16.74 -1.94 -11.30
CA ASP A 144 -16.23 -1.70 -12.65
C ASP A 144 -16.38 -0.22 -13.01
N PRO A 145 -15.44 0.64 -12.56
CA PRO A 145 -15.49 2.06 -12.89
C PRO A 145 -15.38 2.24 -14.39
N SER A 146 -16.23 3.10 -14.93
CA SER A 146 -16.24 3.53 -16.32
C SER A 146 -14.91 4.18 -16.73
N SER A 147 -14.67 4.30 -18.03
CA SER A 147 -13.48 4.99 -18.56
C SER A 147 -13.37 6.43 -18.05
N SER A 148 -14.48 7.14 -17.92
CA SER A 148 -14.52 8.50 -17.37
C SER A 148 -14.09 8.55 -15.90
N GLU A 149 -14.59 7.63 -15.07
CA GLU A 149 -14.19 7.57 -13.65
C GLU A 149 -12.70 7.22 -13.49
N ARG A 150 -12.18 6.34 -14.35
CA ARG A 150 -10.74 6.02 -14.39
C ARG A 150 -9.92 7.23 -14.84
N LEU A 151 -10.39 8.01 -15.81
CA LEU A 151 -9.72 9.23 -16.25
C LEU A 151 -9.71 10.30 -15.14
N ASP A 152 -10.81 10.46 -14.41
CA ASP A 152 -10.88 11.37 -13.26
C ASP A 152 -9.94 10.95 -12.13
N MET A 153 -9.76 9.64 -11.92
CA MET A 153 -8.74 9.13 -11.00
C MET A 153 -7.32 9.53 -11.43
N LEU A 154 -6.99 9.38 -12.72
CA LEU A 154 -5.68 9.82 -13.25
C LEU A 154 -5.50 11.33 -13.08
N ARG A 155 -6.55 12.13 -13.33
CA ARG A 155 -6.52 13.57 -13.09
C ARG A 155 -6.20 13.91 -11.64
N ARG A 156 -6.85 13.24 -10.68
CA ARG A 156 -6.54 13.42 -9.24
C ARG A 156 -5.11 13.03 -8.91
N PHE A 157 -4.63 11.90 -9.41
CA PHE A 157 -3.26 11.46 -9.21
C PHE A 157 -2.26 12.51 -9.72
N THR A 158 -2.47 13.05 -10.92
CA THR A 158 -1.63 14.12 -11.49
C THR A 158 -1.65 15.37 -10.62
N ASN A 159 -2.83 15.81 -10.14
CA ASN A 159 -2.92 16.97 -9.25
C ASN A 159 -2.15 16.74 -7.94
N TYR A 160 -2.24 15.55 -7.36
CA TYR A 160 -1.46 15.20 -6.15
C TYR A 160 0.04 15.13 -6.44
N GLY A 161 0.41 14.69 -7.63
CA GLY A 161 1.78 14.76 -8.11
C GLY A 161 2.30 16.19 -8.17
N LEU A 162 1.52 17.12 -8.72
CA LEU A 162 1.86 18.54 -8.77
C LEU A 162 1.98 19.16 -7.37
N ASP A 163 1.08 18.83 -6.46
CA ASP A 163 1.17 19.25 -5.05
C ASP A 163 2.45 18.76 -4.37
N HIS A 164 2.87 17.53 -4.69
CA HIS A 164 3.96 16.84 -4.00
C HIS A 164 5.35 17.16 -4.59
N TRP A 165 5.49 17.06 -5.91
CA TRP A 165 6.76 17.25 -6.63
C TRP A 165 6.94 18.69 -7.13
N GLY A 166 5.86 19.47 -7.21
CA GLY A 166 5.85 20.78 -7.85
C GLY A 166 5.69 20.71 -9.37
N SER A 167 5.57 21.87 -10.01
CA SER A 167 5.56 22.00 -11.47
C SER A 167 6.96 21.84 -12.08
N ASP A 168 7.02 21.69 -13.41
CA ASP A 168 8.17 21.33 -14.27
C ASP A 168 9.53 21.97 -13.95
N ASN A 169 9.57 23.08 -13.21
CA ASN A 169 10.79 23.64 -12.64
C ASN A 169 11.46 22.74 -11.57
N ARG A 170 10.83 21.62 -11.16
CA ARG A 170 11.34 20.65 -10.17
C ARG A 170 11.18 19.17 -10.58
N VAL A 171 10.79 18.87 -11.82
CA VAL A 171 10.31 17.55 -12.23
C VAL A 171 11.34 16.80 -13.08
N SER A 172 12.22 16.03 -12.43
CA SER A 172 12.97 14.95 -13.11
C SER A 172 12.41 13.56 -12.80
N GLN A 173 11.29 13.44 -12.07
CA GLN A 173 10.78 12.16 -11.54
C GLN A 173 9.45 11.68 -12.17
N PHE A 174 8.77 12.48 -13.00
CA PHE A 174 7.48 12.08 -13.58
C PHE A 174 7.62 11.05 -14.71
N CYS A 175 8.76 11.02 -15.41
CA CYS A 175 9.00 10.14 -16.55
C CYS A 175 9.30 8.67 -16.18
N ASP A 176 9.67 8.38 -14.94
CA ASP A 176 10.09 7.02 -14.53
C ASP A 176 8.91 6.07 -14.24
N LEU A 177 7.67 6.56 -14.27
CA LEU A 177 6.46 5.75 -14.00
C LEU A 177 5.82 5.14 -15.26
N LEU A 178 6.33 5.46 -16.46
CA LEU A 178 5.79 4.99 -17.75
C LEU A 178 6.72 4.03 -18.51
N HIS A 179 7.76 3.52 -17.86
CA HIS A 179 8.70 2.52 -18.39
C HIS A 179 8.88 1.37 -17.40
#